data_AF-A0AAV4QXW6-F1
#
_entry.id   AF-A0AAV4QXW6-F1
#
_cell.length_a   1.000
_cell.length_b   1.000
_cell.length_c   1.000
_cell.angle_alpha   90.00
_cell.angle_beta   90.00
_cell.angle_gamma   90.00
#
_symmetry.space_group_name_H-M   'P 1'
#
loop_
_entity.id
_entity.type
_entity.pdbx_description
1 polymer ?
#
loop_
_entity_poly.entity_id
_entity_poly.type
_entity_poly.pdbx_seq_one_letter_code
_entity_poly.pdbx_strand_id
1 'polypeptide(L)'
;MFAVVEQYITDSKYRLVENSADVKDFLDVKGKLSLKIKSGMIDASGEGSYVKQTSSYENKIQIVFKVRFETKTMSIPSYVKPNQGWAQMNQEHIGTHYMRSITYGGVLIGCITIKTDNKGDMERIKGALNVGASAKEEPLKVKCQVTKMEKLKEDGQDSSSMEISYYASVPLEGVSYTVAGLLELVKNFPEHVKRSTTDLETR
;
A
#
# COMPACT_ATOMS: atom_id res chain seq x y z
N MET A 1 -4.17 -1.97 -32.63
CA MET A 1 -3.42 -3.00 -31.86
C MET A 1 -2.68 -2.29 -30.74
N PHE A 2 -2.79 -2.75 -29.50
CA PHE A 2 -2.10 -2.15 -28.35
C PHE A 2 -0.63 -2.57 -28.35
N ALA A 3 0.26 -1.67 -27.91
CA ALA A 3 1.62 -2.04 -27.55
C ALA A 3 1.60 -2.70 -26.17
N VAL A 4 2.20 -3.89 -26.07
CA VAL A 4 2.31 -4.65 -24.82
C VAL A 4 3.78 -4.71 -24.42
N VAL A 5 4.05 -4.37 -23.16
CA VAL A 5 5.37 -4.54 -22.54
C VAL A 5 5.20 -5.37 -21.29
N GLU A 6 5.81 -6.55 -21.24
CA GLU A 6 5.91 -7.35 -20.03
C GLU A 6 7.07 -6.84 -19.18
N GLN A 7 6.82 -6.58 -17.90
CA GLN A 7 7.82 -6.09 -16.97
C GLN A 7 7.47 -6.57 -15.56
N TYR A 8 8.45 -7.17 -14.89
CA TYR A 8 8.29 -7.64 -13.51
C TYR A 8 9.07 -6.71 -12.59
N ILE A 9 8.40 -5.65 -12.13
CA ILE A 9 9.00 -4.61 -11.28
C ILE A 9 8.42 -4.74 -9.89
N THR A 10 9.28 -4.98 -8.90
CA THR A 10 8.91 -4.94 -7.48
C THR A 10 9.49 -3.69 -6.84
N ASP A 11 8.63 -2.85 -6.27
CA ASP A 11 9.03 -1.75 -5.39
C ASP A 11 8.48 -2.04 -3.99
N SER A 12 9.37 -2.06 -3.00
CA SER A 12 8.98 -2.23 -1.60
C SER A 12 9.59 -1.10 -0.76
N LYS A 13 8.75 -0.54 0.11
CA LYS A 13 9.14 0.50 1.05
C LYS A 13 8.37 0.35 2.34
N TYR A 14 8.93 0.86 3.42
CA TYR A 14 8.21 1.00 4.68
C TYR A 14 8.43 2.39 5.27
N ARG A 15 7.52 2.80 6.16
CA ARG A 15 7.64 4.05 6.89
C ARG A 15 6.90 4.00 8.22
N LEU A 16 7.42 4.73 9.20
CA LEU A 16 6.69 5.07 10.41
C LEU A 16 5.66 6.15 10.10
N VAL A 17 4.43 5.92 10.53
CA VAL A 17 3.28 6.79 10.28
C VAL A 17 2.58 7.03 11.61
N GLU A 18 2.44 8.30 11.96
CA GLU A 18 1.80 8.74 13.20
C GLU A 18 0.44 9.39 12.94
N ASN A 19 0.21 9.91 11.75
CA ASN A 19 -1.01 10.63 11.43
C ASN A 19 -1.47 10.41 9.98
N SER A 20 -2.67 10.92 9.67
CA SER A 20 -3.25 10.77 8.34
C SER A 20 -2.53 11.54 7.22
N ALA A 21 -1.74 12.57 7.56
CA ALA A 21 -0.90 13.27 6.59
C ALA A 21 0.29 12.39 6.19
N ASP A 22 0.93 11.71 7.15
CA ASP A 22 2.01 10.75 6.88
C ASP A 22 1.54 9.61 5.95
N VAL A 23 0.32 9.10 6.16
CA VAL A 23 -0.26 8.06 5.27
C VAL A 23 -0.42 8.58 3.84
N LYS A 24 -1.00 9.77 3.68
CA LYS A 24 -1.24 10.35 2.35
C LYS A 24 0.07 10.59 1.61
N ASP A 25 1.07 11.11 2.31
CA ASP A 25 2.41 11.36 1.79
C ASP A 25 3.11 10.04 1.41
N PHE A 26 3.09 9.04 2.31
CA PHE A 26 3.71 7.74 2.06
C PHE A 26 3.10 7.00 0.85
N LEU A 27 1.78 7.06 0.70
CA LEU A 27 1.06 6.37 -0.38
C LEU A 27 0.99 7.18 -1.67
N ASP A 28 1.41 8.45 -1.67
CA ASP A 28 1.26 9.40 -2.79
C ASP A 28 -0.20 9.59 -3.23
N VAL A 29 -1.12 9.63 -2.25
CA VAL A 29 -2.55 9.80 -2.52
C VAL A 29 -2.92 11.28 -2.45
N LYS A 30 -3.16 11.88 -3.63
CA LYS A 30 -3.64 13.27 -3.74
C LYS A 30 -4.88 13.50 -2.86
N GLY A 31 -4.94 14.66 -2.20
CA GLY A 31 -5.99 15.00 -1.23
C GLY A 31 -7.43 14.81 -1.74
N LYS A 32 -7.72 15.22 -2.98
CA LYS A 32 -9.04 15.05 -3.62
C LYS A 32 -9.42 13.58 -3.83
N LEU A 33 -8.45 12.73 -4.18
CA LEU A 33 -8.65 11.29 -4.34
C LEU A 33 -8.86 10.63 -2.98
N SER A 34 -8.06 10.99 -1.98
CA SER A 34 -8.22 10.50 -0.60
C SER A 34 -9.62 10.81 -0.05
N LEU A 35 -10.14 12.01 -0.27
CA LEU A 35 -11.49 12.39 0.16
C LEU A 35 -12.57 11.54 -0.52
N LYS A 36 -12.47 11.31 -1.82
CA LYS A 36 -13.42 10.47 -2.56
C LYS A 36 -13.42 9.01 -2.10
N ILE A 37 -12.25 8.47 -1.78
CA ILE A 37 -12.12 7.12 -1.20
C ILE A 37 -12.76 7.09 0.19
N LYS A 38 -12.47 8.08 1.04
CA LYS A 38 -13.00 8.16 2.41
C LYS A 38 -14.52 8.34 2.44
N SER A 39 -15.09 9.11 1.52
CA SER A 39 -16.53 9.32 1.42
C SER A 39 -17.28 8.14 0.78
N GLY A 40 -16.57 7.07 0.38
CA GLY A 40 -17.17 5.94 -0.34
C GLY A 40 -17.61 6.27 -1.76
N MET A 41 -17.24 7.44 -2.30
CA MET A 41 -17.53 7.80 -3.71
C MET A 41 -16.66 7.01 -4.69
N ILE A 42 -15.55 6.46 -4.21
CA ILE A 42 -14.70 5.52 -4.95
C ILE A 42 -14.51 4.30 -4.04
N ASP A 43 -14.93 3.12 -4.52
CA ASP A 43 -14.55 1.86 -3.91
C ASP A 43 -13.14 1.48 -4.39
N ALA A 44 -12.23 1.23 -3.46
CA ALA A 44 -10.83 0.99 -3.77
C ALA A 44 -10.26 -0.09 -2.84
N SER A 45 -9.80 -1.19 -3.46
CA SER A 45 -9.06 -2.26 -2.78
C SER A 45 -7.61 -1.87 -2.50
N GLY A 46 -6.89 -2.69 -1.72
CA GLY A 46 -5.50 -2.42 -1.35
C GLY A 46 -5.32 -1.09 -0.61
N GLU A 47 -4.57 -0.16 -1.22
CA GLU A 47 -4.27 1.17 -0.67
C GLU A 47 -5.52 1.96 -0.29
N GLY A 48 -6.58 1.90 -1.09
CA GLY A 48 -7.81 2.62 -0.82
C GLY A 48 -8.50 2.15 0.45
N SER A 49 -8.47 0.84 0.70
CA SER A 49 -9.02 0.23 1.91
C SER A 49 -8.27 0.65 3.16
N TYR A 50 -6.93 0.74 3.07
CA TYR A 50 -6.11 1.27 4.16
C TYR A 50 -6.43 2.75 4.43
N VAL A 51 -6.44 3.61 3.39
CA VAL A 51 -6.76 5.05 3.50
C VAL A 51 -8.14 5.30 4.10
N LYS A 52 -9.12 4.44 3.81
CA LYS A 52 -10.48 4.51 4.37
C LYS A 52 -10.50 4.28 5.88
N GLN A 53 -9.67 3.37 6.40
CA GLN A 53 -9.61 3.03 7.84
C GLN A 53 -8.72 3.99 8.67
N THR A 54 -7.97 4.87 8.02
CA THR A 54 -7.03 5.83 8.63
C THR A 54 -7.70 7.00 9.41
N SER A 55 -8.94 6.88 9.89
CA SER A 55 -9.71 8.04 10.38
C SER A 55 -9.52 8.45 11.85
N SER A 56 -8.95 7.61 12.74
CA SER A 56 -8.57 8.05 14.10
C SER A 56 -7.13 7.62 14.45
N TYR A 57 -6.25 8.60 14.67
CA TYR A 57 -4.83 8.40 15.04
C TYR A 57 -4.53 9.03 16.40
N GLU A 58 -5.46 8.97 17.33
CA GLU A 58 -5.12 9.26 18.72
C GLU A 58 -4.43 8.03 19.31
N ASN A 59 -3.28 8.24 19.94
CA ASN A 59 -2.56 7.25 20.76
C ASN A 59 -2.11 5.96 20.03
N LYS A 60 -1.78 6.05 18.74
CA LYS A 60 -1.19 4.92 18.00
C LYS A 60 -0.05 5.35 17.08
N ILE A 61 0.89 4.44 16.88
CA ILE A 61 1.96 4.55 15.89
C ILE A 61 1.93 3.34 14.96
N GLN A 62 2.22 3.54 13.68
CA GLN A 62 2.17 2.48 12.69
C GLN A 62 3.48 2.35 11.92
N ILE A 63 3.94 1.11 11.73
CA ILE A 63 4.95 0.79 10.73
C ILE A 63 4.20 0.24 9.52
N VAL A 64 4.23 0.98 8.42
CA VAL A 64 3.45 0.69 7.21
C VAL A 64 4.40 0.22 6.12
N PHE A 65 4.10 -0.95 5.55
CA PHE A 65 4.80 -1.54 4.41
C PHE A 65 3.94 -1.33 3.17
N LYS A 66 4.57 -0.95 2.06
CA LYS A 66 3.96 -0.93 0.75
C LYS A 66 4.81 -1.76 -0.20
N VAL A 67 4.19 -2.76 -0.79
CA VAL A 67 4.77 -3.55 -1.89
C VAL A 67 3.92 -3.31 -3.12
N ARG A 68 4.54 -2.82 -4.17
CA ARG A 68 3.95 -2.70 -5.49
C ARG A 68 4.66 -3.69 -6.40
N PHE A 69 3.90 -4.52 -7.08
CA PHE A 69 4.41 -5.44 -8.08
C PHE A 69 3.69 -5.20 -9.40
N GLU A 70 4.43 -4.91 -10.45
CA GLU A 70 3.91 -4.72 -11.80
C GLU A 70 4.23 -5.94 -12.65
N THR A 71 3.34 -6.28 -13.59
CA THR A 71 3.49 -7.45 -14.48
C THR A 71 3.52 -7.07 -15.95
N LYS A 72 2.63 -6.16 -16.37
CA LYS A 72 2.45 -5.82 -17.79
C LYS A 72 1.87 -4.43 -17.95
N THR A 73 2.35 -3.71 -18.96
CA THR A 73 1.78 -2.44 -19.38
C THR A 73 1.21 -2.56 -20.79
N MET A 74 -0.05 -2.18 -20.96
CA MET A 74 -0.73 -2.07 -22.25
C MET A 74 -0.89 -0.59 -22.60
N SER A 75 -0.47 -0.18 -23.78
CA SER A 75 -0.51 1.23 -24.20
C SER A 75 -1.08 1.41 -25.61
N ILE A 76 -1.79 2.51 -25.81
CA ILE A 76 -2.16 3.00 -27.13
C ILE A 76 -0.86 3.50 -27.81
N PRO A 77 -0.51 2.98 -29.00
CA PRO A 77 0.69 3.42 -29.70
C PRO A 77 0.66 4.91 -30.03
N SER A 78 1.81 5.58 -29.99
CA SER A 78 1.94 7.03 -30.18
C SER A 78 1.51 7.53 -31.57
N TYR A 79 1.50 6.66 -32.58
CA TYR A 79 1.10 6.98 -33.94
C TYR A 79 -0.42 6.96 -34.16
N VAL A 80 -1.20 6.45 -33.20
CA VAL A 80 -2.66 6.41 -33.32
C VAL A 80 -3.23 7.82 -33.18
N LYS A 81 -4.05 8.23 -34.15
CA LYS A 81 -4.72 9.53 -34.16
C LYS A 81 -6.16 9.39 -33.68
N PRO A 82 -6.72 10.41 -32.98
CA PRO A 82 -8.15 10.47 -32.70
C PRO A 82 -8.97 10.39 -33.99
N ASN A 83 -10.17 9.84 -33.89
CA ASN A 83 -11.13 9.81 -35.00
C ASN A 83 -11.40 11.25 -35.46
N GLN A 84 -11.13 11.59 -36.72
CA GLN A 84 -11.27 12.96 -37.24
C GLN A 84 -12.70 13.54 -37.08
N GLY A 85 -13.71 12.66 -36.97
CA GLY A 85 -15.11 13.01 -36.77
C GLY A 85 -15.51 13.25 -35.30
N TRP A 86 -14.59 13.18 -34.34
CA TRP A 86 -14.93 13.21 -32.92
C TRP A 86 -15.59 14.52 -32.50
N ALA A 87 -15.24 15.64 -33.12
CA ALA A 87 -15.80 16.96 -32.82
C ALA A 87 -17.26 17.11 -33.27
N GLN A 88 -17.71 16.28 -34.21
CA GLN A 88 -19.09 16.24 -34.71
C GLN A 88 -19.95 15.21 -33.96
N MET A 89 -19.37 14.43 -33.04
CA MET A 89 -20.13 13.49 -32.21
C MET A 89 -20.93 14.23 -31.14
N ASN A 90 -22.03 13.63 -30.68
CA ASN A 90 -22.77 14.14 -29.53
C ASN A 90 -21.81 14.28 -28.33
N GLN A 91 -21.82 15.45 -27.68
CA GLN A 91 -20.98 15.74 -26.52
C GLN A 91 -21.16 14.74 -25.38
N GLU A 92 -22.33 14.11 -25.26
CA GLU A 92 -22.59 13.06 -24.28
C GLU A 92 -21.73 11.80 -24.48
N HIS A 93 -21.19 11.60 -25.70
CA HIS A 93 -20.31 10.47 -26.04
C HIS A 93 -18.82 10.83 -25.98
N ILE A 94 -18.47 12.09 -25.66
CA ILE A 94 -17.09 12.57 -25.63
C ILE A 94 -16.63 12.67 -24.18
N GLY A 95 -15.76 11.76 -23.77
CA GLY A 95 -15.08 11.84 -22.48
C GLY A 95 -14.09 13.01 -22.42
N THR A 96 -13.92 13.59 -21.23
CA THR A 96 -12.91 14.65 -20.99
C THR A 96 -11.48 14.11 -20.89
N HIS A 97 -11.34 12.79 -20.73
CA HIS A 97 -10.06 12.09 -20.55
C HIS A 97 -10.09 10.80 -21.36
N TYR A 98 -8.93 10.34 -21.79
CA TYR A 98 -8.75 9.00 -22.34
C TYR A 98 -7.58 8.32 -21.63
N MET A 99 -7.64 7.00 -21.55
CA MET A 99 -6.60 6.20 -20.93
C MET A 99 -5.57 5.80 -21.98
N ARG A 100 -4.38 6.40 -21.92
CA ARG A 100 -3.28 6.08 -22.85
C ARG A 100 -2.62 4.75 -22.56
N SER A 101 -2.48 4.40 -21.28
CA SER A 101 -1.81 3.18 -20.84
C SER A 101 -2.42 2.65 -19.54
N ILE A 102 -2.39 1.33 -19.40
CA ILE A 102 -2.75 0.60 -18.18
C ILE A 102 -1.55 -0.23 -17.77
N THR A 103 -1.15 -0.12 -16.51
CA THR A 103 -0.17 -1.03 -15.90
C THR A 103 -0.90 -1.98 -14.96
N TYR A 104 -0.76 -3.27 -15.22
CA TYR A 104 -1.32 -4.36 -14.43
C TYR A 104 -0.32 -4.80 -13.37
N GLY A 105 -0.85 -5.33 -12.27
CA GLY A 105 -0.07 -5.74 -11.13
C GLY A 105 -0.91 -5.83 -9.86
N GLY A 106 -0.23 -5.75 -8.72
CA GLY A 106 -0.88 -5.75 -7.43
C GLY A 106 -0.15 -4.87 -6.42
N VAL A 107 -0.89 -4.51 -5.38
CA VAL A 107 -0.39 -3.75 -4.23
C VAL A 107 -0.75 -4.45 -2.94
N LEU A 108 0.22 -4.55 -2.03
CA LEU A 108 0.06 -4.99 -0.66
C LEU A 108 0.45 -3.86 0.28
N ILE A 109 -0.45 -3.54 1.21
CA ILE A 109 -0.17 -2.75 2.39
C ILE A 109 -0.19 -3.67 3.60
N GLY A 110 0.95 -3.75 4.29
CA GLY A 110 1.05 -4.39 5.61
C GLY A 110 1.21 -3.32 6.67
N CYS A 111 0.58 -3.51 7.83
CA CYS A 111 0.63 -2.52 8.91
C CYS A 111 0.89 -3.22 10.24
N ILE A 112 1.92 -2.78 10.96
CA ILE A 112 2.09 -3.05 12.39
C ILE A 112 1.59 -1.83 13.13
N THR A 113 0.50 -1.96 13.87
CA THR A 113 -0.06 -0.90 14.71
C THR A 113 0.33 -1.16 16.15
N ILE A 114 0.95 -0.15 16.78
CA ILE A 114 1.25 -0.15 18.20
C ILE A 114 0.34 0.89 18.86
N LYS A 115 -0.39 0.49 19.90
CA LYS A 115 -1.30 1.37 20.64
C LYS A 115 -0.87 1.42 22.09
N THR A 116 -0.93 2.59 22.71
CA THR A 116 -0.73 2.74 24.16
C THR A 116 -1.57 3.90 24.68
N ASP A 117 -2.18 3.70 25.84
CA ASP A 117 -2.96 4.75 26.50
C ASP A 117 -2.05 5.73 27.30
N ASN A 118 -0.76 5.41 27.43
CA ASN A 118 0.23 6.21 28.15
C ASN A 118 1.10 7.02 27.18
N LYS A 119 1.05 8.36 27.30
CA LYS A 119 1.87 9.27 26.48
C LYS A 119 3.38 9.10 26.69
N GLY A 120 3.82 8.81 27.92
CA GLY A 120 5.23 8.57 28.22
C GLY A 120 5.76 7.31 27.57
N ASP A 121 4.96 6.25 27.54
CA ASP A 121 5.32 5.01 26.84
C ASP A 121 5.31 5.24 25.32
N MET A 122 4.37 6.02 24.79
CA MET A 122 4.35 6.38 23.37
C MET A 122 5.64 7.09 22.94
N GLU A 123 6.11 8.08 23.69
CA GLU A 123 7.36 8.79 23.37
C GLU A 123 8.59 7.88 23.52
N ARG A 124 8.59 6.95 24.48
CA ARG A 124 9.66 5.94 24.63
C ARG A 124 9.67 4.99 23.42
N ILE A 125 8.51 4.50 23.00
CA ILE A 125 8.35 3.64 21.82
C ILE A 125 8.85 4.37 20.57
N LYS A 126 8.44 5.63 20.36
CA LYS A 126 8.93 6.47 19.26
C LYS A 126 10.46 6.60 19.27
N GLY A 127 11.02 6.90 20.44
CA GLY A 127 12.47 7.02 20.63
C GLY A 127 13.22 5.70 20.38
N ALA A 128 12.63 4.57 20.74
CA ALA A 128 13.21 3.24 20.49
C ALA A 128 13.13 2.83 19.02
N LEU A 129 12.06 3.24 18.32
CA LEU A 129 11.87 2.93 16.91
C LEU A 129 12.81 3.76 16.02
N ASN A 130 13.24 4.95 16.45
CA ASN A 130 14.26 5.82 15.82
C ASN A 130 14.41 5.60 14.29
N VAL A 131 13.30 5.72 13.58
CA VAL A 131 13.24 5.50 12.13
C VAL A 131 13.57 6.82 11.48
N GLY A 132 14.86 7.04 11.21
CA GLY A 132 15.28 8.04 10.24
C GLY A 132 14.49 7.83 8.95
N ALA A 133 13.65 8.81 8.63
CA ALA A 133 12.68 8.74 7.56
C ALA A 133 13.34 8.57 6.19
N SER A 134 12.63 7.86 5.30
CA SER A 134 12.94 7.62 3.89
C SER A 134 14.12 6.70 3.63
N ALA A 135 13.87 5.40 3.68
CA ALA A 135 14.80 4.48 3.06
C ALA A 135 14.05 3.36 2.34
N LYS A 136 14.48 3.14 1.09
CA LYS A 136 14.32 1.88 0.35
C LYS A 136 15.12 0.79 1.09
N GLU A 137 14.78 0.54 2.34
CA GLU A 137 15.57 -0.27 3.25
C GLU A 137 15.02 -1.68 3.39
N GLU A 138 15.95 -2.60 3.59
CA GLU A 138 15.69 -4.03 3.56
C GLU A 138 14.74 -4.48 4.68
N PRO A 139 13.91 -5.51 4.42
CA PRO A 139 13.06 -6.18 5.42
C PRO A 139 13.77 -6.56 6.73
N LEU A 140 15.10 -6.72 6.70
CA LEU A 140 15.91 -7.08 7.86
C LEU A 140 15.97 -5.99 8.93
N LYS A 141 16.06 -4.71 8.54
CA LYS A 141 16.14 -3.58 9.50
C LYS A 141 14.86 -3.39 10.29
N VAL A 142 13.73 -3.63 9.62
CA VAL A 142 12.40 -3.67 10.24
C VAL A 142 12.33 -4.73 11.32
N LYS A 143 12.77 -5.96 11.01
CA LYS A 143 12.77 -7.06 11.98
C LYS A 143 13.53 -6.66 13.24
N CYS A 144 14.70 -6.04 13.09
CA CYS A 144 15.50 -5.55 14.21
C CYS A 144 14.76 -4.53 15.09
N GLN A 145 13.97 -3.63 14.50
CA GLN A 145 13.22 -2.63 15.27
C GLN A 145 12.01 -3.23 16.00
N VAL A 146 11.28 -4.14 15.35
CA VAL A 146 10.18 -4.85 16.01
C VAL A 146 10.72 -5.68 17.17
N THR A 147 11.84 -6.40 17.00
CA THR A 147 12.44 -7.17 18.09
C THR A 147 12.89 -6.28 19.26
N LYS A 148 13.35 -5.04 18.99
CA LYS A 148 13.60 -4.08 20.08
C LYS A 148 12.32 -3.72 20.82
N MET A 149 11.21 -3.53 20.12
CA MET A 149 9.90 -3.25 20.73
C MET A 149 9.36 -4.45 21.52
N GLU A 150 9.48 -5.67 21.01
CA GLU A 150 9.08 -6.90 21.71
C GLU A 150 9.83 -7.04 23.04
N LYS A 151 11.14 -6.78 23.04
CA LYS A 151 11.95 -6.77 24.27
C LYS A 151 11.49 -5.71 25.28
N LEU A 152 11.15 -4.50 24.81
CA LEU A 152 10.64 -3.43 25.68
C LEU A 152 9.33 -3.82 26.38
N LYS A 153 8.50 -4.67 25.75
CA LYS A 153 7.29 -5.23 26.36
C LYS A 153 7.60 -6.33 27.36
N GLU A 154 8.49 -7.25 27.00
CA GLU A 154 8.90 -8.38 27.86
C GLU A 154 9.56 -7.90 29.17
N ASP A 155 10.31 -6.79 29.12
CA ASP A 155 10.93 -6.17 30.29
C ASP A 155 9.92 -5.45 31.23
N GLY A 156 8.61 -5.54 30.93
CA GLY A 156 7.52 -5.07 31.81
C GLY A 156 7.38 -3.55 31.92
N GLN A 157 8.05 -2.79 31.04
CA GLN A 157 8.08 -1.33 31.10
C GLN A 157 7.01 -0.64 30.24
N ASP A 158 6.19 -1.39 29.49
CA ASP A 158 5.26 -0.84 28.50
C ASP A 158 3.95 -1.64 28.44
N SER A 159 2.81 -0.95 28.56
CA SER A 159 1.45 -1.53 28.44
C SER A 159 0.90 -1.53 27.00
N SER A 160 1.76 -1.34 25.99
CA SER A 160 1.31 -1.21 24.60
C SER A 160 0.80 -2.52 24.00
N SER A 161 -0.22 -2.43 23.15
CA SER A 161 -0.70 -3.54 22.32
C SER A 161 -0.11 -3.47 20.91
N MET A 162 -0.04 -4.61 20.22
CA MET A 162 0.44 -4.69 18.84
C MET A 162 -0.57 -5.46 17.99
N GLU A 163 -0.93 -4.89 16.84
CA GLU A 163 -1.86 -5.46 15.88
C GLU A 163 -1.24 -5.46 14.48
N ILE A 164 -1.41 -6.55 13.73
CA ILE A 164 -0.96 -6.63 12.34
C ILE A 164 -2.18 -6.66 11.42
N SER A 165 -2.17 -5.83 10.38
CA SER A 165 -3.27 -5.74 9.40
C SER A 165 -2.74 -5.74 7.97
N TYR A 166 -3.53 -6.29 7.05
CA TYR A 166 -3.18 -6.44 5.64
C TYR A 166 -4.27 -5.87 4.75
N TYR A 167 -3.86 -5.18 3.69
CA TYR A 167 -4.74 -4.67 2.65
C TYR A 167 -4.10 -4.96 1.30
N ALA A 168 -4.73 -5.82 0.50
CA ALA A 168 -4.18 -6.20 -0.79
C ALA A 168 -5.19 -5.98 -1.91
N SER A 169 -4.68 -5.76 -3.12
CA SER A 169 -5.49 -5.70 -4.34
C SER A 169 -5.76 -7.09 -4.95
N VAL A 170 -5.10 -8.12 -4.43
CA VAL A 170 -5.26 -9.53 -4.83
C VAL A 170 -5.50 -10.40 -3.59
N PRO A 171 -6.13 -11.58 -3.71
CA PRO A 171 -6.27 -12.53 -2.61
C PRO A 171 -4.92 -12.91 -1.99
N LEU A 172 -4.89 -13.06 -0.67
CA LEU A 172 -3.69 -13.47 0.08
C LEU A 172 -3.89 -14.89 0.62
N GLU A 173 -2.90 -15.76 0.39
CA GLU A 173 -2.81 -17.08 1.01
C GLU A 173 -1.79 -17.07 2.15
N GLY A 174 -1.96 -17.95 3.15
CA GLY A 174 -0.96 -18.14 4.21
C GLY A 174 -0.77 -16.92 5.12
N VAL A 175 -1.79 -16.08 5.29
CA VAL A 175 -1.70 -14.86 6.11
C VAL A 175 -1.41 -15.23 7.57
N SER A 176 -0.33 -14.68 8.11
CA SER A 176 0.07 -14.82 9.51
C SER A 176 0.09 -13.45 10.19
N TYR A 177 -0.35 -13.38 11.45
CA TYR A 177 -0.40 -12.13 12.22
C TYR A 177 0.86 -11.92 13.09
N THR A 178 1.99 -12.46 12.62
CA THR A 178 3.31 -12.29 13.23
C THR A 178 4.18 -11.40 12.35
N VAL A 179 5.22 -10.79 12.93
CA VAL A 179 6.17 -9.99 12.15
C VAL A 179 6.93 -10.83 11.13
N ALA A 180 7.32 -12.05 11.50
CA ALA A 180 7.93 -12.98 10.56
C ALA A 180 6.99 -13.27 9.38
N GLY A 181 5.71 -13.53 9.66
CA GLY A 181 4.68 -13.73 8.64
C GLY A 181 4.46 -12.53 7.72
N LEU A 182 4.45 -11.31 8.27
CA LEU A 182 4.37 -10.09 7.48
C LEU A 182 5.56 -9.95 6.52
N LEU A 183 6.78 -10.18 7.00
CA LEU A 183 7.99 -10.05 6.18
C LEU A 183 8.05 -11.14 5.09
N GLU A 184 7.61 -12.34 5.41
CA GLU A 184 7.47 -13.42 4.42
C GLU A 184 6.42 -13.07 3.36
N LEU A 185 5.27 -12.53 3.78
CA LEU A 185 4.24 -12.10 2.85
C LEU A 185 4.73 -10.96 1.94
N VAL A 186 5.45 -9.98 2.49
CA VAL A 186 6.08 -8.90 1.72
C VAL A 186 7.04 -9.46 0.65
N LYS A 187 7.82 -10.49 1.00
CA LYS A 187 8.75 -11.16 0.09
C LYS A 187 8.03 -11.96 -0.99
N ASN A 188 6.96 -12.67 -0.64
CA ASN A 188 6.27 -13.61 -1.52
C ASN A 188 5.09 -12.98 -2.29
N PHE A 189 4.74 -11.73 -2.00
CA PHE A 189 3.63 -11.04 -2.64
C PHE A 189 3.67 -11.04 -4.19
N PRO A 190 4.83 -10.92 -4.87
CA PRO A 190 4.90 -11.05 -6.32
C PRO A 190 4.30 -12.35 -6.86
N GLU A 191 4.47 -13.47 -6.15
CA GLU A 191 3.94 -14.77 -6.57
C GLU A 191 2.41 -14.84 -6.45
N HIS A 192 1.83 -14.16 -5.47
CA HIS A 192 0.38 -14.06 -5.32
C HIS A 192 -0.24 -13.29 -6.50
N VAL A 193 0.41 -12.19 -6.89
CA VAL A 193 -0.05 -11.38 -8.04
C VAL A 193 0.05 -12.16 -9.35
N LYS A 194 1.15 -12.89 -9.58
CA LYS A 194 1.30 -13.73 -10.77
C LYS A 194 0.19 -14.76 -10.87
N ARG A 195 -0.10 -15.47 -9.78
CA ARG A 195 -1.17 -16.49 -9.74
C ARG A 195 -2.54 -15.91 -10.08
N SER A 196 -2.91 -14.79 -9.44
CA SER A 196 -4.19 -14.12 -9.73
C SER A 196 -4.29 -13.57 -11.16
N THR A 197 -3.16 -13.25 -11.79
CA THR A 197 -3.14 -12.80 -13.20
C THR A 197 -3.40 -13.97 -14.15
N THR A 198 -2.82 -15.15 -13.90
CA THR A 198 -3.03 -16.35 -14.71
C THR A 198 -4.49 -16.83 -14.69
N ASP A 199 -5.18 -16.68 -13.56
CA ASP A 199 -6.59 -17.05 -13.42
C ASP A 199 -7.55 -16.13 -14.21
N LEU A 200 -7.11 -14.91 -14.54
CA LEU A 200 -7.87 -13.96 -15.35
C LEU A 200 -7.68 -14.18 -16.86
N GLU A 201 -6.58 -14.78 -17.30
CA GLU A 201 -6.33 -15.08 -18.72
C GLU A 201 -6.96 -16.40 -19.19
N THR A 202 -7.47 -17.22 -18.26
CA THR A 202 -8.13 -18.51 -18.53
C THR A 202 -9.67 -18.43 -18.52
N ARG A 203 -10.24 -17.23 -18.40
CA ARG A 203 -11.69 -16.95 -18.46
C ARG A 203 -12.02 -16.05 -19.64
#